data_AF-A0A1E7HWZ9-F1
#
_entry.id   AF-A0A1E7HWZ9-F1
#
_cell.length_a   1.000
_cell.length_b   1.000
_cell.length_c   1.000
_cell.angle_alpha   90.00
_cell.angle_beta   90.00
_cell.angle_gamma   90.00
#
_symmetry.space_group_name_H-M   'P 1'
#
loop_
_entity.id
_entity.type
_entity.pdbx_description
1 polymer ?
#
loop_
_entity_poly.entity_id
_entity_poly.type
_entity_poly.pdbx_seq_one_letter_code
_entity_poly.pdbx_strand_id
1 'polypeptide(L)'
;MFLLLMFILFGDNGLADLNRLKAERDGLSKKNAELIQQNLFLCREIERLKTDPEYVENLARKELGVIGKDEVVIKVKKGKTAN
;
A
#
# COMPACT_ATOMS: atom_id res chain seq x y z
N MET A 1 43.31 27.62 -12.69
CA MET A 1 41.90 27.74 -13.12
C MET A 1 41.16 26.39 -13.09
N PHE A 2 41.65 25.32 -13.74
CA PHE A 2 40.98 24.01 -13.74
C PHE A 2 40.80 23.34 -12.35
N LEU A 3 41.79 23.48 -11.46
CA LEU A 3 41.70 22.93 -10.09
C LEU A 3 40.57 23.54 -9.27
N LEU A 4 40.28 24.84 -9.47
CA LEU A 4 39.20 25.53 -8.77
C LEU A 4 37.83 25.01 -9.22
N LEU A 5 37.68 24.71 -10.52
CA LEU A 5 36.46 24.15 -11.08
C LEU A 5 36.20 22.72 -10.57
N MET A 6 37.25 21.89 -10.49
CA MET A 6 37.18 20.56 -9.88
C MET A 6 36.80 20.63 -8.40
N PHE A 7 37.30 21.62 -7.66
CA PHE A 7 36.95 21.81 -6.25
C PHE A 7 35.51 22.27 -6.04
N ILE A 8 34.93 23.03 -6.98
CA ILE A 8 33.50 23.43 -6.91
C ILE A 8 32.58 22.25 -7.27
N LEU A 9 33.02 21.38 -8.17
CA LEU A 9 32.26 20.20 -8.60
C LEU A 9 32.38 19.02 -7.63
N PHE A 10 33.57 18.80 -7.05
CA PHE A 10 33.93 17.63 -6.24
C PHE A 10 34.44 17.96 -4.82
N GLY A 11 34.49 19.23 -4.41
CA GLY A 11 34.78 19.60 -3.01
C GLY A 11 33.62 19.26 -2.09
N ASP A 12 33.89 19.12 -0.80
CA ASP A 12 32.86 18.88 0.23
C ASP A 12 31.73 19.91 0.12
N ASN A 13 30.47 19.43 0.01
CA ASN A 13 29.26 20.23 -0.27
C ASN A 13 29.16 20.82 -1.70
N GLY A 14 29.90 20.28 -2.67
CA GLY A 14 29.81 20.68 -4.08
C GLY A 14 28.47 20.30 -4.74
N LEU A 15 28.34 20.63 -6.03
CA LEU A 15 27.12 20.44 -6.81
C LEU A 15 26.59 18.99 -6.83
N ALA A 16 27.50 18.01 -6.78
CA ALA A 16 27.14 16.59 -6.76
C ALA A 16 26.39 16.18 -5.49
N ASP A 17 26.82 16.67 -4.32
CA ASP A 17 26.17 16.37 -3.05
C ASP A 17 24.81 17.06 -2.95
N LEU A 18 24.70 18.29 -3.45
CA LEU A 18 23.40 19.00 -3.55
C LEU A 18 22.40 18.24 -4.42
N ASN A 19 22.83 17.70 -5.57
CA ASN A 19 21.97 16.89 -6.43
C ASN A 19 21.56 15.58 -5.75
N ARG A 20 22.46 14.91 -5.04
CA ARG A 20 22.13 13.70 -4.26
C ARG A 20 21.12 14.02 -3.17
N LEU A 21 21.36 15.06 -2.38
CA LEU A 21 20.49 15.47 -1.30
C LEU A 21 19.11 15.88 -1.83
N LYS A 22 19.04 16.56 -2.97
CA LYS A 22 17.78 16.88 -3.63
C LYS A 22 17.03 15.63 -4.07
N ALA A 23 17.71 14.66 -4.68
CA ALA A 23 17.11 13.39 -5.08
C ALA A 23 16.59 12.59 -3.86
N GLU A 24 17.33 12.57 -2.75
CA GLU A 24 16.89 11.96 -1.50
C GLU A 24 15.67 12.66 -0.92
N ARG A 25 15.67 14.00 -0.90
CA ARG A 25 14.53 14.81 -0.45
C ARG A 25 13.29 14.57 -1.29
N ASP A 26 13.43 14.51 -2.61
CA ASP A 26 12.32 14.23 -3.53
C ASP A 26 11.81 12.80 -3.34
N GLY A 27 12.71 11.83 -3.15
CA GLY A 27 12.35 10.44 -2.84
C GLY A 27 11.59 10.31 -1.52
N LEU A 28 12.04 11.00 -0.46
CA LEU A 28 11.34 11.04 0.82
C LEU A 28 9.98 11.73 0.71
N SER A 29 9.90 12.84 -0.03
CA SER A 29 8.64 13.55 -0.26
C SER A 29 7.62 12.66 -0.97
N LYS A 30 8.05 11.89 -1.98
CA LYS A 30 7.20 10.94 -2.69
C LYS A 30 6.71 9.82 -1.76
N LYS A 31 7.61 9.21 -0.99
CA LYS A 31 7.24 8.18 0.01
C LYS A 31 6.26 8.73 1.04
N ASN A 32 6.46 9.97 1.50
CA ASN A 32 5.55 10.60 2.45
C ASN A 32 4.16 10.79 1.85
N ALA A 33 4.05 11.25 0.59
CA ALA A 33 2.77 11.37 -0.10
C ALA A 33 2.06 10.01 -0.26
N GLU A 34 2.80 8.95 -0.61
CA GLU A 34 2.28 7.58 -0.69
C GLU A 34 1.76 7.09 0.67
N LEU A 35 2.51 7.32 1.74
CA LEU A 35 2.10 6.95 3.10
C LEU A 35 0.85 7.71 3.57
N ILE A 36 0.74 9.00 3.25
CA ILE A 36 -0.46 9.78 3.56
C ILE A 36 -1.68 9.20 2.85
N GLN A 37 -1.56 8.84 1.57
CA GLN A 37 -2.66 8.21 0.84
C GLN A 37 -3.06 6.86 1.44
N GLN A 38 -2.09 6.02 1.78
CA GLN A 38 -2.34 4.73 2.43
C GLN A 38 -3.00 4.93 3.80
N ASN A 39 -2.54 5.90 4.58
CA ASN A 39 -3.13 6.20 5.88
C ASN A 39 -4.60 6.63 5.74
N LEU A 40 -4.91 7.53 4.79
CA LEU A 40 -6.29 7.95 4.52
C LEU A 40 -7.17 6.77 4.08
N PHE A 41 -6.66 5.87 3.24
CA PHE A 41 -7.37 4.67 2.83
C PHE A 41 -7.68 3.76 4.04
N LEU A 42 -6.66 3.45 4.85
CA LEU A 42 -6.78 2.60 6.03
C LEU A 42 -7.74 3.20 7.06
N CYS A 43 -7.69 4.51 7.28
CA CYS A 43 -8.61 5.19 8.19
C CYS A 43 -10.07 5.03 7.75
N ARG A 44 -10.37 5.18 6.45
CA ARG A 44 -11.72 4.96 5.91
C ARG A 44 -12.15 3.50 6.01
N GLU A 45 -11.23 2.57 5.79
CA GLU A 45 -11.51 1.15 5.94
C GLU A 45 -11.83 0.80 7.40
N ILE A 46 -11.05 1.31 8.35
CA ILE A 46 -11.31 1.18 9.79
C ILE A 46 -12.67 1.77 10.16
N GLU A 47 -13.02 2.95 9.61
CA GLU A 47 -14.32 3.57 9.85
C GLU A 47 -15.45 2.65 9.35
N ARG A 48 -15.37 2.17 8.11
CA ARG A 48 -16.35 1.23 7.56
C ARG A 48 -16.47 -0.05 8.38
N LEU A 49 -15.36 -0.63 8.81
CA LEU A 49 -15.37 -1.81 9.67
C LEU A 49 -16.05 -1.56 11.02
N LYS A 50 -16.09 -0.31 11.50
CA LYS A 50 -16.73 0.05 12.77
C LYS A 50 -18.21 0.41 12.60
N THR A 51 -18.56 1.08 11.51
CA THR A 51 -19.89 1.71 11.35
C THR A 51 -20.81 0.99 10.38
N ASP A 52 -20.29 0.08 9.55
CA ASP A 52 -21.04 -0.62 8.50
C ASP A 52 -21.02 -2.14 8.74
N PRO A 53 -22.04 -2.69 9.43
CA PRO A 53 -22.15 -4.11 9.71
C PRO A 53 -22.26 -4.97 8.44
N GLU A 54 -22.91 -4.47 7.38
CA GLU A 54 -23.07 -5.20 6.12
C GLU A 54 -21.72 -5.36 5.41
N TYR A 55 -20.91 -4.29 5.41
CA TYR A 55 -19.55 -4.34 4.91
C TYR A 55 -18.69 -5.37 5.65
N VAL A 56 -18.77 -5.41 6.99
CA VAL A 56 -18.05 -6.39 7.81
C VAL A 56 -18.51 -7.82 7.50
N GLU A 57 -19.82 -8.04 7.40
CA GLU A 57 -20.39 -9.36 7.11
C GLU A 57 -19.95 -9.87 5.73
N ASN A 58 -20.02 -9.02 4.70
CA ASN A 58 -19.55 -9.36 3.36
C ASN A 58 -18.05 -9.66 3.33
N LEU A 59 -17.25 -8.84 4.02
CA LEU A 59 -15.81 -9.07 4.13
C LEU A 59 -15.51 -10.40 4.85
N ALA A 60 -16.21 -10.71 5.94
CA ALA A 60 -16.06 -11.96 6.66
C ALA A 60 -16.46 -13.17 5.79
N ARG A 61 -17.58 -13.11 5.07
CA ARG A 61 -17.98 -14.16 4.12
C ARG A 61 -16.92 -14.38 3.04
N LYS A 62 -16.34 -13.30 2.50
CA LYS A 62 -15.35 -13.37 1.42
C LYS A 62 -13.98 -13.87 1.87
N GLU A 63 -13.43 -13.29 2.95
CA GLU A 63 -12.06 -13.55 3.38
C GLU A 63 -11.96 -14.77 4.31
N LEU A 64 -12.99 -15.04 5.12
CA LEU A 64 -12.99 -16.12 6.11
C LEU A 64 -13.90 -17.29 5.72
N GLY A 65 -14.77 -17.12 4.70
CA GLY A 65 -15.71 -18.16 4.28
C GLY A 65 -16.76 -18.50 5.34
N VAL A 66 -17.00 -17.61 6.30
CA VAL A 66 -18.03 -17.81 7.32
C VAL A 66 -19.43 -17.67 6.72
N ILE A 67 -20.42 -18.24 7.40
CA ILE A 67 -21.84 -18.14 7.03
C ILE A 67 -22.65 -17.66 8.22
N GLY A 68 -23.82 -17.08 7.96
CA GLY A 68 -24.78 -16.70 8.99
C GLY A 68 -25.26 -17.91 9.80
N LYS A 69 -25.74 -17.67 11.02
CA LYS A 69 -26.23 -18.74 11.92
C LYS A 69 -27.38 -19.56 11.30
N ASP A 70 -28.18 -18.93 10.45
CA ASP A 70 -29.35 -19.52 9.79
C ASP A 70 -29.06 -19.92 8.33
N GLU A 71 -27.79 -19.96 7.93
CA GLU A 71 -27.36 -20.29 6.56
C GLU A 71 -26.79 -21.73 6.48
N VAL A 72 -26.91 -22.37 5.31
CA VAL A 72 -26.39 -23.73 5.06
C VAL A 72 -25.59 -23.76 3.76
N VAL A 73 -24.37 -24.30 3.78
CA VAL A 73 -23.52 -24.43 2.59
C VAL A 73 -23.88 -25.71 1.82
N ILE A 74 -24.34 -25.55 0.58
CA ILE A 74 -24.63 -26.66 -0.33
C ILE A 74 -23.43 -26.87 -1.26
N LYS A 75 -22.69 -27.97 -1.08
CA LYS A 75 -21.64 -28.40 -2.01
C LYS A 75 -22.21 -29.42 -2.98
N VAL A 76 -22.41 -29.04 -4.23
CA VAL A 76 -22.85 -29.96 -5.29
C VAL A 76 -21.65 -30.79 -5.74
N LYS A 77 -21.66 -32.10 -5.42
CA LYS A 77 -20.66 -33.04 -5.96
C LYS A 77 -21.01 -33.33 -7.41
N LYS A 78 -20.15 -32.93 -8.34
CA LYS A 78 -20.25 -33.38 -9.74
C LYS A 78 -20.16 -34.90 -9.74
N GLY A 79 -21.26 -35.57 -10.09
CA GLY A 79 -21.29 -37.02 -10.24
C GLY A 79 -20.22 -37.43 -11.24
N LYS A 80 -19.43 -38.46 -10.92
CA LYS A 80 -18.52 -39.07 -11.89
C LYS A 80 -19.38 -39.54 -13.06
N THR A 81 -19.28 -38.87 -14.20
CA THR A 81 -19.68 -39.43 -15.48
C THR A 81 -18.85 -40.69 -15.65
N ALA A 82 -19.49 -41.85 -15.50
CA ALA A 82 -18.87 -43.13 -15.78
C ALA A 82 -18.55 -43.17 -17.28
N ASN A 83 -17.27 -43.35 -17.61
CA ASN A 83 -16.84 -43.86 -18.91
C ASN A 83 -17.09 -45.37 -18.95
#